data_AF-W4EV89-F1
#
_entry.id   AF-W4EV89-F1
#
_cell.length_a   1.000
_cell.length_b   1.000
_cell.length_c   1.000
_cell.angle_alpha   90.00
_cell.angle_beta   90.00
_cell.angle_gamma   90.00
#
_symmetry.space_group_name_H-M   'P 1'
#
loop_
_entity.id
_entity.type
_entity.pdbx_description
1 polymer ?
#
loop_
_entity_poly.entity_id
_entity_poly.type
_entity_poly.pdbx_seq_one_letter_code
_entity_poly.pdbx_strand_id
1 'polypeptide(L)' 'MDINNYMSPTEAAFRWGIPTSTMQERLKSRTNKMTNELEQMKEKGLIKYFKLPDAKRGEWIISTTAMEKWYGPEPLK' A
#
# COMPACT_ATOMS: atom_id res chain seq x y z
N MET A 1 -19.81 1.12 3.36
CA MET A 1 -18.59 0.68 4.07
C MET A 1 -17.94 -0.32 3.13
N ASP A 2 -17.06 0.19 2.26
CA ASP A 2 -16.64 -0.56 1.09
C ASP A 2 -15.28 -1.18 1.33
N ILE A 3 -15.29 -2.43 1.77
CA ILE A 3 -14.09 -3.25 1.91
C ILE A 3 -13.35 -3.41 0.57
N ASN A 4 -14.05 -3.23 -0.56
CA ASN A 4 -13.49 -3.16 -1.92
C ASN A 4 -12.44 -2.04 -2.09
N ASN A 5 -12.38 -1.09 -1.16
CA ASN A 5 -11.38 -0.03 -1.16
C ASN A 5 -10.04 -0.44 -0.54
N TYR A 6 -9.87 -1.68 -0.07
CA TYR A 6 -8.62 -2.18 0.47
C TYR A 6 -8.14 -3.39 -0.30
N MET A 7 -6.84 -3.47 -0.52
CA MET A 7 -6.22 -4.48 -1.36
C MET A 7 -4.81 -4.82 -0.85
N SER A 8 -4.33 -6.00 -1.24
CA SER A 8 -2.93 -6.39 -1.00
C SER A 8 -1.99 -5.60 -1.92
N PRO A 9 -0.69 -5.50 -1.61
CA PRO A 9 0.29 -4.85 -2.49
C PRO A 9 0.34 -5.47 -3.88
N THR A 10 0.14 -6.79 -3.95
CA THR A 10 0.11 -7.54 -5.21
C THR A 10 -1.11 -7.14 -6.05
N GLU A 11 -2.28 -7.06 -5.42
CA GLU A 11 -3.49 -6.64 -6.11
C GLU A 11 -3.41 -5.17 -6.54
N ALA A 12 -2.89 -4.30 -5.68
CA ALA A 12 -2.62 -2.89 -6.02
C ALA A 12 -1.70 -2.75 -7.24
N ALA A 13 -0.60 -3.51 -7.25
CA ALA A 13 0.32 -3.53 -8.38
C ALA A 13 -0.36 -3.99 -9.68
N PHE A 14 -1.21 -5.01 -9.59
CA PHE A 14 -1.97 -5.53 -10.73
C PHE A 14 -2.99 -4.51 -11.27
N ARG A 15 -3.72 -3.83 -10.38
CA ARG A 15 -4.72 -2.82 -10.76
C ARG A 15 -4.08 -1.60 -11.44
N TRP A 16 -2.96 -1.11 -10.92
CA TRP A 16 -2.23 0.04 -11.50
C TRP A 16 -1.24 -0.32 -12.63
N GLY A 17 -1.11 -1.60 -12.97
CA GLY A 17 -0.19 -2.05 -14.02
C GLY A 17 1.29 -1.81 -13.70
N ILE A 18 1.65 -1.73 -12.41
CA ILE A 18 3.03 -1.51 -11.96
C ILE A 18 3.68 -2.84 -11.52
N PRO A 19 5.02 -2.96 -11.57
CA PRO A 19 5.71 -4.14 -11.05
C PRO A 19 5.48 -4.31 -9.54
N THR A 20 5.24 -5.54 -9.10
CA THR A 20 5.09 -5.87 -7.67
C THR A 20 6.34 -5.49 -6.86
N SER A 21 7.53 -5.58 -7.46
CA SER A 21 8.79 -5.12 -6.85
C SER A 21 8.77 -3.62 -6.53
N THR A 22 8.27 -2.78 -7.44
CA THR A 22 8.14 -1.34 -7.21
C THR A 22 7.25 -1.05 -6.02
N MET A 23 6.15 -1.81 -5.88
CA MET A 23 5.25 -1.68 -4.76
C MET A 23 5.91 -2.09 -3.43
N GLN A 24 6.64 -3.21 -3.43
CA GLN A 24 7.38 -3.67 -2.27
C GLN A 24 8.50 -2.70 -1.86
N GLU A 25 9.18 -2.07 -2.82
CA GLU A 25 10.22 -1.08 -2.53
C GLU A 25 9.65 0.18 -1.90
N ARG A 26 8.47 0.62 -2.35
CA ARG A 26 7.76 1.76 -1.75
C ARG A 26 7.39 1.49 -0.29
N LEU A 27 6.91 0.29 0.00
CA LEU A 27 6.55 -0.13 1.37
C LEU A 27 7.77 -0.40 2.27
N LYS A 28 8.92 -0.75 1.69
CA LYS A 28 10.17 -0.99 2.45
C LYS A 28 10.81 0.29 3.00
N SER A 29 10.34 1.47 2.61
CA SER A 29 10.72 2.77 3.16
C SER A 29 12.24 2.95 3.32
N ARG A 30 12.95 3.22 2.20
CA ARG A 30 14.42 3.40 2.22
C ARG A 30 14.89 4.84 2.50
N THR A 31 13.98 5.79 2.65
CA THR A 31 14.31 7.22 2.77
C THR A 31 13.40 7.90 3.78
N ASN A 32 13.95 8.77 4.64
CA ASN A 32 13.21 9.50 5.68
C ASN A 32 11.93 10.19 5.17
N LYS A 33 11.94 10.72 3.94
CA LYS A 33 10.76 11.35 3.32
C LYS A 33 9.63 10.35 3.02
N MET A 34 9.98 9.16 2.52
CA MET A 34 9.01 8.08 2.29
C MET A 34 8.48 7.51 3.61
N THR A 35 9.30 7.49 4.66
CA THR A 35 8.89 7.03 5.98
C THR A 35 7.81 7.93 6.56
N ASN A 36 8.01 9.25 6.52
CA ASN A 36 7.02 10.22 6.98
C ASN A 36 5.70 10.13 6.18
N GLU A 37 5.76 9.93 4.85
CA GLU A 37 4.55 9.74 4.04
C GLU A 37 3.79 8.47 4.44
N LEU A 38 4.49 7.34 4.63
CA LEU A 38 3.86 6.09 5.06
C LEU A 38 3.25 6.22 6.46
N GLU A 39 3.91 6.90 7.39
CA GLU A 39 3.37 7.14 8.73
C GLU A 39 2.09 7.97 8.67
N GLN A 40 2.08 9.08 7.91
CA GLN A 40 0.87 9.89 7.72
C GLN A 40 -0.27 9.11 7.06
N MET A 41 0.04 8.24 6.10
CA MET A 41 -0.98 7.39 5.47
C MET A 41 -1.51 6.33 6.44
N LYS A 42 -0.67 5.82 7.33
CA LYS A 42 -1.06 4.89 8.38
C LYS A 42 -1.96 5.58 9.41
N GLU A 43 -1.62 6.80 9.84
CA GLU A 43 -2.45 7.61 10.74
C GLU A 43 -3.81 7.95 10.14
N LYS A 44 -3.86 8.21 8.83
CA LYS A 44 -5.12 8.44 8.10
C LYS A 44 -5.92 7.17 7.81
N GLY A 45 -5.42 6.00 8.19
CA GLY A 45 -6.07 4.71 7.93
C GLY A 45 -6.06 4.27 6.46
N LEU A 46 -5.20 4.87 5.63
CA LEU A 46 -5.08 4.56 4.21
C LEU A 46 -4.23 3.32 3.95
N ILE A 47 -3.28 3.04 4.84
CA ILE A 47 -2.45 1.84 4.80
C ILE A 47 -2.35 1.21 6.19
N LYS A 48 -2.17 -0.11 6.23
CA LYS A 48 -2.01 -0.86 7.47
C LYS A 48 -1.01 -1.98 7.24
N TYR A 49 -0.06 -2.12 8.16
CA TYR A 49 0.78 -3.31 8.25
C TYR A 49 0.23 -4.20 9.35
N PHE A 50 -0.13 -5.43 8.99
CA PHE A 50 -0.58 -6.44 9.93
C PHE A 50 0.42 -7.58 9.96
N LYS A 51 0.98 -7.85 11.14
CA LYS A 51 1.89 -8.97 11.35
C LYS A 51 1.33 -9.83 12.48
N LEU A 52 1.13 -11.12 12.21
CA LEU A 52 0.82 -12.09 13.26
C LEU A 52 2.04 -12.25 14.18
N PRO A 53 1.85 -12.42 15.50
CA PRO A 53 2.95 -12.50 16.46
C PRO A 53 3.94 -13.62 16.13
N ASP A 54 3.47 -14.74 15.57
CA ASP A 54 4.29 -15.90 15.20
C ASP A 54 4.76 -15.90 13.73
N ALA A 55 4.25 -14.98 12.90
CA ALA A 55 4.57 -14.98 11.48
C ALA A 55 5.93 -14.35 11.18
N LYS A 56 6.71 -15.02 10.32
CA LYS A 56 7.98 -14.51 9.80
C LYS A 56 7.82 -13.24 8.95
N ARG A 57 6.65 -13.02 8.35
CA ARG A 57 6.34 -11.85 7.51
C ARG A 57 4.96 -11.32 7.86
N GLY A 58 4.81 -10.00 7.87
CA GLY A 58 3.50 -9.34 7.92
C GLY A 58 3.01 -9.01 6.52
N GLU A 59 1.73 -8.71 6.44
CA GLU A 59 1.05 -8.30 5.24
C GLU A 59 0.75 -6.81 5.29
N TRP A 60 0.94 -6.14 4.16
CA TRP A 60 0.47 -4.79 3.98
C TRP A 60 -0.95 -4.82 3.43
N ILE A 61 -1.77 -3.88 3.88
CA ILE A 61 -3.12 -3.65 3.43
C ILE A 61 -3.16 -2.19 2.99
N ILE A 62 -3.52 -1.95 1.75
CA ILE A 62 -3.42 -0.63 1.13
C ILE A 62 -4.78 -0.26 0.61
N SER A 63 -5.21 0.98 0.85
CA SER A 63 -6.44 1.48 0.30
C SER A 63 -6.28 1.97 -1.15
N THR A 64 -7.32 1.86 -1.96
CA THR A 64 -7.44 2.49 -3.29
C THR A 64 -7.02 3.96 -3.22
N THR A 65 -7.48 4.71 -2.21
CA THR A 65 -7.11 6.11 -2.03
C THR A 65 -5.62 6.34 -1.77
N ALA A 66 -4.92 5.37 -1.16
CA ALA A 66 -3.46 5.44 -1.02
C ALA A 66 -2.78 5.29 -2.38
N MET A 67 -3.24 4.33 -3.18
CA MET A 67 -2.76 4.12 -4.54
C MET A 67 -3.02 5.33 -5.43
N GLU A 68 -4.20 5.93 -5.32
CA GLU A 68 -4.55 7.15 -6.05
C GLU A 68 -3.64 8.32 -5.71
N LYS A 69 -3.24 8.46 -4.44
CA LYS A 69 -2.25 9.46 -4.01
C LYS A 69 -0.85 9.18 -4.56
N TRP A 70 -0.48 7.92 -4.74
CA TRP A 70 0.87 7.53 -5.16
C TRP A 70 1.07 7.53 -6.67
N TYR A 71 0.08 7.04 -7.40
CA TYR A 71 0.18 6.73 -8.82
C TYR A 71 -0.92 7.40 -9.66
N GLY A 72 -1.83 8.15 -9.04
CA GLY A 72 -2.97 8.77 -9.72
C GLY A 72 -4.18 7.84 -9.80
N PRO A 73 -5.30 8.31 -10.40
CA PRO A 73 -6.55 7.56 -10.47
C PRO A 73 -6.32 6.14 -11.03
N GLU A 74 -7.09 5.18 -10.53
CA GLU A 74 -7.02 3.79 -11.00
C GLU A 74 -7.19 3.77 -12.52
N PRO A 75 -6.26 3.16 -13.28
CA PRO A 75 -6.39 3.11 -14.72
C PRO A 75 -7.66 2.34 -15.07
N LEU A 76 -8.61 3.05 -15.69
CA LEU A 76 -9.81 2.46 -16.26
C LEU A 76 -9.37 1.42 -17.30
N LYS A 77 -9.49 0.15 -16.94
CA LYS A 77 -9.22 -0.98 -17.83
C LYS A 77 -10.42 -1.26 -18.72
#